data_AF-A0A7W7S4U4-F1
#
_entry.id   AF-A0A7W7S4U4-F1
#
_cell.length_a   1.000
_cell.length_b   1.000
_cell.length_c   1.000
_cell.angle_alpha   90.00
_cell.angle_beta   90.00
_cell.angle_gamma   90.00
#
_symmetry.space_group_name_H-M   'P 1'
#
loop_
_entity.id
_entity.type
_entity.pdbx_description
1 polymer ?
#
loop_
_entity_poly.entity_id
_entity_poly.type
_entity_poly.pdbx_seq_one_letter_code
_entity_poly.pdbx_strand_id
1 'polypeptide(L)'
;MSLAAGIFAGAAGTTALDVTTYLDMAVRGRPASELPARAAGELADRVGVDLGSGEPAAGRREGVGALLGYAAGLGVEALYGLTTAVVYQRLTRP
;
A
#
# COMPACT_ATOMS: atom_id res chain seq x y z
N MET A 1 14.95 -15.21 9.78
CA MET A 1 15.20 -13.77 9.54
C MET A 1 14.82 -12.99 10.78
N SER A 2 15.54 -11.93 11.11
CA SER A 2 15.18 -11.04 12.22
C SER A 2 14.03 -10.10 11.83
N LEU A 3 13.28 -9.60 12.81
CA LEU A 3 12.22 -8.59 12.60
C LEU A 3 12.75 -7.37 11.83
N ALA A 4 13.95 -6.92 12.18
CA ALA A 4 14.63 -5.82 11.49
C ALA A 4 14.84 -6.10 10.00
N ALA A 5 15.31 -7.30 9.63
CA ALA A 5 15.50 -7.66 8.23
C ALA A 5 14.17 -7.69 7.45
N GLY A 6 13.06 -8.07 8.10
CA GLY A 6 11.72 -7.99 7.51
C GLY A 6 11.28 -6.55 7.25
N ILE A 7 11.47 -5.66 8.23
CA ILE A 7 11.15 -4.22 8.09
C ILE A 7 11.95 -3.59 6.93
N PHE A 8 13.26 -3.87 6.85
CA PHE A 8 14.10 -3.34 5.77
C PHE A 8 13.71 -3.89 4.40
N ALA A 9 13.34 -5.18 4.32
CA ALA A 9 12.87 -5.77 3.08
C ALA A 9 11.57 -5.11 2.58
N GLY A 10 10.59 -4.86 3.46
CA GLY A 10 9.36 -4.17 3.10
C GLY A 10 9.57 -2.72 2.68
N ALA A 11 10.41 -1.98 3.41
CA ALA A 11 10.79 -0.62 3.04
C ALA A 11 11.48 -0.55 1.67
N ALA A 12 12.38 -1.50 1.38
CA ALA A 12 13.04 -1.61 0.09
C ALA A 12 12.04 -1.94 -1.04
N GLY A 13 11.09 -2.86 -0.80
CA GLY A 13 10.04 -3.20 -1.76
C GLY A 13 9.15 -2.01 -2.12
N THR A 14 8.68 -1.28 -1.12
CA THR A 14 7.86 -0.07 -1.30
C THR A 14 8.64 1.02 -2.05
N THR A 15 9.89 1.26 -1.66
CA THR A 15 10.76 2.24 -2.34
C THR A 15 10.96 1.88 -3.81
N ALA A 16 11.23 0.60 -4.11
CA ALA A 16 11.41 0.14 -5.48
C ALA A 16 10.14 0.31 -6.33
N LEU A 17 8.96 0.05 -5.74
CA LEU A 17 7.66 0.28 -6.38
C LEU A 17 7.43 1.77 -6.69
N ASP A 18 7.66 2.65 -5.73
CA ASP A 18 7.50 4.09 -5.91
C ASP A 18 8.46 4.64 -6.96
N VAL A 19 9.73 4.24 -6.90
CA VAL A 19 10.74 4.63 -7.90
C VAL A 19 10.33 4.19 -9.29
N THR A 20 9.88 2.93 -9.46
CA THR A 20 9.42 2.43 -10.76
C THR A 20 8.21 3.21 -11.26
N THR A 21 7.27 3.52 -10.37
CA THR A 21 6.04 4.25 -10.67
C THR A 21 6.33 5.69 -11.11
N TYR A 22 7.17 6.41 -10.37
CA TYR A 22 7.55 7.77 -10.73
C TYR A 22 8.48 7.83 -11.94
N LEU A 23 9.34 6.83 -12.15
CA LEU A 23 10.16 6.74 -13.36
C LEU A 23 9.29 6.53 -14.60
N ASP A 24 8.27 5.67 -14.53
CA ASP A 24 7.30 5.48 -15.63
C ASP A 24 6.57 6.79 -15.96
N MET A 25 6.14 7.53 -14.93
CA MET A 25 5.54 8.86 -15.12
C MET A 25 6.51 9.85 -15.76
N ALA A 26 7.77 9.91 -15.28
CA ALA A 26 8.77 10.83 -15.79
C ALA A 26 9.18 10.52 -17.24
N VAL A 27 9.34 9.25 -17.59
CA VAL A 27 9.77 8.81 -18.92
C VAL A 27 8.63 8.86 -19.93
N ARG A 28 7.41 8.46 -19.54
CA ARG A 28 6.26 8.35 -20.46
C ARG A 28 5.31 9.56 -20.41
N GLY A 29 5.49 10.48 -19.47
CA GLY A 29 4.58 11.62 -19.26
C GLY A 29 3.17 11.21 -18.83
N ARG A 30 3.00 9.98 -18.34
CA ARG A 30 1.72 9.44 -17.88
C ARG A 30 1.26 10.23 -16.65
N PRO A 31 -0.02 10.63 -16.57
CA PRO A 31 -0.56 11.26 -15.36
C PRO A 31 -0.61 10.27 -14.19
N ALA A 32 -0.59 10.80 -12.97
CA ALA A 32 -0.82 10.02 -11.76
C ALA A 32 -2.19 9.30 -11.84
N SER A 33 -2.28 8.11 -11.25
CA SER A 33 -3.52 7.35 -11.26
C SER A 33 -4.50 7.90 -10.23
N GLU A 34 -5.75 8.12 -10.63
CA GLU A 34 -6.82 8.51 -9.70
C GLU A 34 -7.47 7.31 -8.98
N LEU A 35 -7.12 6.08 -9.35
CA LEU A 35 -7.71 4.85 -8.78
C LEU A 35 -7.64 4.82 -7.25
N PRO A 36 -6.50 5.12 -6.59
CA PRO A 36 -6.43 5.13 -5.14
C PRO A 36 -7.39 6.14 -4.50
N ALA A 37 -7.50 7.34 -5.08
CA ALA A 37 -8.40 8.38 -4.60
C ALA A 37 -9.87 8.00 -4.76
N ARG A 38 -10.24 7.37 -5.88
CA ARG A 38 -11.60 6.85 -6.10
C ARG A 38 -11.93 5.71 -5.13
N ALA A 39 -11.02 4.76 -4.95
CA ALA A 39 -11.20 3.67 -4.00
C ALA A 39 -11.34 4.18 -2.55
N ALA A 40 -10.56 5.19 -2.17
CA ALA A 40 -10.69 5.86 -0.88
C ALA A 40 -12.06 6.54 -0.71
N GLY A 41 -12.54 7.24 -1.74
CA GLY A 41 -13.87 7.83 -1.76
C GLY A 41 -14.97 6.78 -1.58
N GLU A 42 -14.96 5.71 -2.39
CA GLU A 42 -15.94 4.63 -2.28
C GLU A 42 -15.91 3.93 -0.92
N LEU A 43 -14.72 3.71 -0.36
CA LEU A 43 -14.60 3.11 0.96
C LEU A 43 -15.17 4.04 2.04
N ALA A 44 -14.82 5.33 1.98
CA ALA A 44 -15.33 6.33 2.92
C ALA A 44 -16.85 6.41 2.87
N ASP A 45 -17.45 6.41 1.68
CA ASP A 45 -18.90 6.38 1.50
C ASP A 45 -19.51 5.11 2.11
N ARG A 46 -18.89 3.94 1.90
CA ARG A 46 -19.36 2.67 2.49
C ARG A 46 -19.27 2.61 4.01
N VAL A 47 -18.30 3.29 4.61
CA VAL A 47 -18.12 3.33 6.07
C VAL A 47 -18.75 4.57 6.72
N GLY A 48 -19.45 5.40 5.94
CA GLY A 48 -20.14 6.60 6.44
C GLY A 48 -19.20 7.73 6.87
N VAL A 49 -17.99 7.80 6.30
CA VAL A 49 -17.00 8.84 6.57
C VAL A 49 -17.13 9.93 5.51
N ASP A 50 -17.51 11.14 5.93
CA ASP A 50 -17.57 12.31 5.04
C ASP A 50 -16.16 12.89 4.80
N LEU A 51 -15.68 12.79 3.56
CA LEU A 51 -14.44 13.41 3.11
C LEU A 51 -14.66 14.86 2.62
N GLY A 52 -15.85 15.44 2.82
CA GLY A 52 -16.28 16.78 2.44
C GLY A 52 -16.40 17.01 0.93
N SER A 53 -16.42 18.30 0.54
CA SER A 53 -16.66 18.74 -0.84
C SER A 53 -15.55 19.65 -1.39
N GLY A 54 -15.57 19.84 -2.72
CA GLY A 54 -14.65 20.72 -3.45
C GLY A 54 -13.19 20.27 -3.43
N GLU A 55 -12.29 21.22 -3.66
CA GLU A 55 -10.84 21.00 -3.71
C GLU A 55 -10.26 20.30 -2.47
N PRO A 56 -10.65 20.67 -1.23
CA PRO A 56 -10.12 20.00 -0.03
C PRO A 56 -10.50 18.51 0.04
N ALA A 57 -11.65 18.14 -0.50
CA ALA A 57 -12.08 16.75 -0.55
C ALA A 57 -11.27 15.92 -1.53
N ALA A 58 -10.83 16.51 -2.64
CA ALA A 58 -9.92 15.85 -3.57
C ALA A 58 -8.59 15.50 -2.88
N GLY A 59 -7.99 16.46 -2.17
CA GLY A 59 -6.75 16.21 -1.42
C GLY A 59 -6.92 15.18 -0.30
N ARG A 60 -8.07 15.16 0.40
CA ARG A 60 -8.37 14.11 1.40
C ARG A 60 -8.52 12.73 0.76
N ARG A 61 -9.22 12.61 -0.37
CA ARG A 61 -9.36 11.34 -1.10
C ARG A 61 -8.00 10.83 -1.56
N GLU A 62 -7.16 11.72 -2.10
CA GLU A 62 -5.81 11.38 -2.54
C GLU A 62 -4.94 10.89 -1.38
N GLY A 63 -4.92 11.63 -0.27
CA GLY A 63 -4.18 11.25 0.94
C GLY A 63 -4.66 9.92 1.54
N VAL A 64 -5.97 9.72 1.68
CA VAL A 64 -6.54 8.45 2.17
C VAL A 64 -6.23 7.31 1.20
N GLY A 65 -6.28 7.56 -0.12
CA GLY A 65 -5.91 6.59 -1.14
C GLY A 65 -4.46 6.11 -1.00
N ALA A 66 -3.53 7.04 -0.78
CA ALA A 66 -2.13 6.71 -0.52
C ALA A 66 -1.95 5.86 0.75
N LEU A 67 -2.62 6.25 1.85
CA LEU A 67 -2.57 5.50 3.12
C LEU A 67 -3.14 4.09 2.99
N LEU A 68 -4.24 3.92 2.25
CA LEU A 68 -4.81 2.60 1.95
C LEU A 68 -3.84 1.75 1.13
N GLY A 69 -3.12 2.35 0.19
CA GLY A 69 -2.07 1.68 -0.58
C GLY A 69 -0.97 1.11 0.33
N TYR A 70 -0.43 1.93 1.24
CA TYR A 70 0.55 1.47 2.22
C TYR A 70 0.00 0.39 3.15
N ALA A 71 -1.22 0.56 3.65
CA ALA A 71 -1.86 -0.43 4.52
C ALA A 71 -2.05 -1.78 3.82
N ALA A 72 -2.48 -1.78 2.55
CA ALA A 72 -2.61 -2.99 1.74
C ALA A 72 -1.26 -3.66 1.50
N GLY A 73 -0.22 -2.90 1.14
CA GLY A 73 1.14 -3.42 0.96
C GLY A 73 1.67 -4.08 2.23
N LEU A 74 1.62 -3.38 3.36
CA LEU A 74 2.03 -3.91 4.67
C LEU A 74 1.22 -5.15 5.07
N GLY A 75 -0.09 -5.18 4.78
CA GLY A 75 -0.96 -6.32 5.06
C GLY A 75 -0.57 -7.57 4.27
N VAL A 76 -0.26 -7.41 2.97
CA VAL A 76 0.20 -8.52 2.11
C VAL A 76 1.55 -9.05 2.60
N GLU A 77 2.50 -8.17 2.94
CA GLU A 77 3.80 -8.56 3.47
C GLU A 77 3.70 -9.27 4.82
N ALA A 78 2.87 -8.78 5.72
CA ALA A 78 2.61 -9.42 7.01
C ALA A 78 2.02 -10.83 6.83
N LEU A 79 1.06 -10.99 5.91
CA LEU A 79 0.45 -12.28 5.58
C LEU A 79 1.47 -13.23 4.95
N TYR A 80 2.31 -12.74 4.03
CA TYR A 80 3.41 -13.51 3.45
C TYR A 80 4.41 -13.96 4.53
N GLY A 81 4.83 -13.06 5.42
CA GLY A 81 5.71 -13.39 6.54
C GLY A 81 5.11 -14.45 7.47
N LEU A 82 3.82 -14.33 7.81
CA LEU A 82 3.11 -15.29 8.65
C LEU A 82 3.00 -16.67 7.98
N THR A 83 2.58 -16.70 6.71
CA THR A 83 2.46 -17.96 5.95
C THR A 83 3.81 -18.65 5.82
N THR A 84 4.87 -17.90 5.49
CA THR A 84 6.23 -18.45 5.41
C THR A 84 6.71 -18.96 6.77
N ALA A 85 6.42 -18.26 7.88
CA ALA A 85 6.77 -18.70 9.22
C ALA A 85 6.02 -19.99 9.63
N VAL A 86 4.72 -20.08 9.35
CA VAL A 86 3.90 -21.28 9.64
C VAL A 86 4.38 -22.49 8.85
N VAL A 87 4.68 -22.30 7.56
CA VAL A 87 5.22 -23.37 6.69
C VAL A 87 6.59 -23.81 7.20
N TYR A 88 7.47 -22.86 7.54
CA TYR A 88 8.80 -23.18 8.08
C TYR A 88 8.71 -23.98 9.37
N GLN A 89 7.82 -23.59 10.30
CA GLN A 89 7.58 -24.33 11.55
C GLN A 89 7.02 -25.74 11.32
N ARG A 90 6.17 -25.94 10.29
CA ARG A 90 5.67 -27.29 9.97
C ARG A 90 6.75 -28.20 9.38
N LEU A 91 7.69 -27.66 8.60
CA LEU A 91 8.76 -28.45 7.96
C LEU A 91 9.92 -28.77 8.91
N THR A 92 10.09 -27.99 9.98
CA THR A 92 11.19 -28.17 10.96
C THR A 92 10.75 -28.78 12.29
N ARG A 93 9.45 -29.02 12.50
CA ARG A 93 8.97 -29.84 13.62
C ARG A 93 9.15 -31.33 13.25
N PRO A 94 9.87 -32.11 14.07
CA PRO A 94 10.08 -33.53 13.84
C PRO A 94 8.79 -34.36 13.94
#